data_AF-X1PN32-F1
#
_entry.id   AF-X1PN32-F1
#
_cell.length_a   1.000
_cell.length_b   1.000
_cell.length_c   1.000
_cell.angle_alpha   90.00
_cell.angle_beta   90.00
_cell.angle_gamma   90.00
#
_symmetry.space_group_name_H-M   'P 1'
#
loop_
_entity.id
_entity.type
_entity.pdbx_description
1 polymer ?
#
loop_
_entity_poly.entity_id
_entity_poly.type
_entity_poly.pdbx_seq_one_letter_code
_entity_poly.pdbx_strand_id
1 'polypeptide(L)'
;MKLAELKNKKILILGFGREGKDTLLFLKKLFPKKKVAVADQKFDKNYLNKIKDYDLIIKTPGIPFKILPKSALKKITTQTEIFFDNCPGKIIGITGTKGKSTTASLIYKILKKGGVKVHLVGNIGKPVLSFLFNAKPD
;
A
#
# COMPACT_ATOMS: atom_id res chain seq x y z
N MET A 1 -9.07 -7.49 -1.37
CA MET A 1 -8.26 -8.09 -2.44
C MET A 1 -7.15 -8.99 -1.91
N LYS A 2 -7.26 -10.30 -2.17
CA LYS A 2 -6.22 -11.28 -1.81
C LYS A 2 -5.04 -11.24 -2.77
N LEU A 3 -3.83 -11.60 -2.30
CA LEU A 3 -2.62 -11.60 -3.14
C LEU A 3 -2.74 -12.48 -4.39
N ALA A 4 -3.49 -13.58 -4.33
CA ALA A 4 -3.72 -14.47 -5.47
C ALA A 4 -4.40 -13.75 -6.65
N GLU A 5 -5.30 -12.81 -6.38
CA GLU A 5 -6.03 -12.04 -7.40
C GLU A 5 -5.12 -11.08 -8.19
N LEU A 6 -3.98 -10.69 -7.61
CA LEU A 6 -3.00 -9.80 -8.25
C LEU A 6 -2.24 -10.51 -9.38
N LYS A 7 -2.11 -11.84 -9.31
CA LYS A 7 -1.27 -12.62 -10.21
C LYS A 7 -1.66 -12.43 -11.68
N ASN A 8 -2.96 -12.41 -11.97
CA ASN A 8 -3.48 -12.40 -13.35
C ASN A 8 -3.81 -11.00 -13.90
N LYS A 9 -3.74 -9.94 -13.07
CA LYS A 9 -4.13 -8.59 -13.47
C LYS A 9 -2.98 -7.81 -14.09
N LYS A 10 -3.23 -6.98 -15.12
CA LYS A 10 -2.29 -5.92 -15.52
C LYS A 10 -2.34 -4.81 -14.48
N ILE A 11 -1.22 -4.59 -13.79
CA ILE A 11 -1.14 -3.68 -12.64
C ILE A 11 -0.43 -2.38 -13.04
N LEU A 12 -1.06 -1.25 -12.70
CA LEU A 12 -0.47 0.07 -12.71
C LEU A 12 -0.30 0.58 -11.28
N ILE A 13 0.90 1.02 -10.92
CA ILE A 13 1.14 1.81 -9.71
C ILE A 13 0.94 3.28 -10.06
N LEU A 14 -0.02 3.92 -9.40
CA LEU A 14 -0.36 5.32 -9.62
C LEU A 14 0.21 6.17 -8.48
N GLY A 15 1.25 6.93 -8.82
CA GLY A 15 2.12 7.68 -7.93
C GLY A 15 3.32 6.85 -7.46
N PHE A 16 4.51 7.44 -7.55
CA PHE A 16 5.80 6.78 -7.36
C PHE A 16 6.69 7.49 -6.31
N GLY A 17 6.03 8.01 -5.28
CA GLY A 17 6.67 8.40 -4.03
C GLY A 17 7.16 7.20 -3.22
N ARG A 18 7.28 7.37 -1.90
CA ARG A 18 7.77 6.32 -0.99
C ARG A 18 6.94 5.03 -1.06
N GLU A 19 5.62 5.14 -0.97
CA GLU A 19 4.70 3.99 -1.03
C GLU A 19 4.65 3.33 -2.41
N GLY A 20 4.75 4.12 -3.49
CA GLY A 20 4.77 3.58 -4.86
C GLY A 20 6.01 2.73 -5.12
N LYS A 21 7.18 3.17 -4.64
CA LYS A 21 8.43 2.38 -4.69
C LYS A 21 8.33 1.10 -3.87
N ASP A 22 7.78 1.17 -2.66
CA ASP A 22 7.57 0.00 -1.81
C ASP A 22 6.62 -1.02 -2.46
N THR A 23 5.53 -0.54 -3.06
CA THR A 23 4.58 -1.36 -3.81
C THR A 23 5.26 -2.08 -4.98
N LEU A 24 6.13 -1.40 -5.72
CA LEU A 24 6.88 -2.03 -6.81
C LEU A 24 7.81 -3.13 -6.31
N LEU A 25 8.55 -2.88 -5.23
CA LEU A 25 9.43 -3.88 -4.63
C LEU A 25 8.64 -5.09 -4.12
N PHE A 26 7.50 -4.83 -3.47
CA PHE A 26 6.58 -5.87 -3.01
C PHE A 26 6.08 -6.75 -4.17
N LEU A 27 5.58 -6.14 -5.24
CA LEU A 27 5.08 -6.87 -6.40
C LEU A 27 6.18 -7.64 -7.13
N LYS A 28 7.38 -7.08 -7.25
CA LYS A 28 8.54 -7.78 -7.83
C LYS A 28 8.96 -8.97 -6.98
N LYS A 29 8.88 -8.86 -5.65
CA LYS A 29 9.18 -9.98 -4.75
C LYS A 29 8.14 -11.09 -4.84
N LEU A 30 6.85 -10.74 -4.95
CA LEU A 30 5.77 -11.73 -5.14
C LEU A 30 5.76 -12.35 -6.55
N PHE A 31 5.99 -11.53 -7.57
CA PHE A 31 5.87 -11.90 -8.97
C PHE A 31 7.09 -11.42 -9.77
N PRO A 32 8.27 -12.07 -9.65
CA PRO A 32 9.52 -11.58 -10.23
C PRO A 32 9.49 -11.33 -11.74
N LYS A 33 8.73 -12.15 -12.48
CA LYS A 33 8.61 -12.05 -13.95
C LYS A 33 7.48 -11.12 -14.42
N LYS A 34 6.67 -10.59 -13.51
CA LYS A 34 5.48 -9.79 -13.86
C LYS A 34 5.91 -8.38 -14.25
N LYS A 35 5.45 -7.92 -15.42
CA LYS A 35 5.56 -6.52 -15.81
C LYS A 35 4.56 -5.71 -14.99
N VAL A 36 5.06 -4.71 -14.27
CA VAL A 36 4.28 -3.76 -13.48
C VAL A 36 4.57 -2.37 -14.03
N ALA A 37 3.53 -1.63 -14.37
CA ALA A 37 3.67 -0.27 -14.87
C ALA A 37 3.65 0.74 -13.74
N VAL A 38 4.24 1.90 -13.99
CA VAL A 38 4.27 3.04 -13.07
C VAL A 38 3.81 4.28 -13.82
N ALA A 39 2.88 5.04 -13.24
CA ALA A 39 2.43 6.33 -13.73
C ALA A 39 2.55 7.37 -12.61
N ASP A 40 3.30 8.45 -12.85
CA ASP A 40 3.47 9.56 -11.92
C ASP A 40 3.64 10.86 -12.71
N GLN A 41 3.08 11.96 -12.20
CA GLN A 41 3.16 13.27 -12.82
C GLN A 41 4.60 13.76 -13.04
N LYS A 42 5.54 13.33 -12.20
CA LYS A 42 6.97 13.65 -12.33
C LYS A 42 7.60 13.11 -13.60
N PHE A 43 7.03 12.03 -14.17
CA PHE A 43 7.54 11.40 -15.38
C PHE A 43 6.76 11.81 -16.63
N ASP A 44 5.48 12.12 -16.48
CA ASP A 44 4.58 12.39 -17.58
C ASP A 44 3.42 13.27 -17.10
N LYS A 45 3.21 14.44 -17.72
CA LYS A 45 2.08 15.31 -17.37
C LYS A 45 0.73 14.66 -17.68
N ASN A 46 0.69 13.73 -18.63
CA ASN A 46 -0.49 12.98 -19.07
C ASN A 46 -0.58 11.58 -18.44
N TYR A 47 0.10 11.35 -17.30
CA TYR A 47 0.19 10.05 -16.64
C TYR A 47 -1.15 9.34 -16.40
N LEU A 48 -2.25 10.08 -16.23
CA LEU A 48 -3.59 9.54 -16.01
C LEU A 48 -4.15 8.80 -17.25
N ASN A 49 -3.71 9.14 -18.45
CA ASN A 49 -4.22 8.54 -19.70
C ASN A 49 -3.92 7.04 -19.78
N LYS A 50 -2.87 6.58 -19.10
CA LYS A 50 -2.45 5.17 -19.06
C LYS A 50 -3.37 4.30 -18.21
N ILE A 51 -4.19 4.89 -17.34
CA ILE A 51 -5.05 4.13 -16.38
C ILE A 51 -5.99 3.15 -17.09
N LYS A 52 -6.51 3.53 -18.27
CA LYS A 52 -7.50 2.74 -19.01
C LYS A 52 -6.98 1.37 -19.48
N ASP A 53 -5.67 1.25 -19.66
CA ASP A 53 -5.01 0.07 -20.24
C ASP A 53 -4.73 -1.05 -19.22
N TYR A 54 -5.12 -0.85 -17.96
CA TYR A 54 -4.83 -1.75 -16.84
C TYR A 54 -6.09 -2.28 -16.16
N ASP A 55 -5.94 -3.44 -15.53
CA ASP A 55 -7.02 -4.14 -14.82
C ASP A 55 -7.10 -3.73 -13.35
N LEU A 56 -5.97 -3.29 -12.78
CA LEU A 56 -5.85 -2.87 -11.39
C LEU A 56 -4.92 -1.67 -11.27
N ILE A 57 -5.37 -0.69 -10.51
CA ILE A 57 -4.63 0.53 -10.21
C ILE A 57 -4.33 0.53 -8.72
N ILE A 58 -3.06 0.47 -8.33
CA ILE A 58 -2.64 0.63 -6.93
C ILE A 58 -2.30 2.10 -6.72
N LYS A 59 -3.23 2.84 -6.11
CA LYS A 59 -3.13 4.29 -5.92
C LYS A 59 -2.40 4.62 -4.62
N THR A 60 -1.43 5.52 -4.68
CA THR A 60 -0.80 6.10 -3.49
C THR A 60 -1.66 7.22 -2.87
N PRO A 61 -1.61 7.47 -1.55
CA PRO A 61 -2.44 8.46 -0.86
C PRO A 61 -2.37 9.87 -1.44
N GLY A 62 -1.20 10.28 -1.95
CA GLY A 62 -0.97 11.63 -2.48
C GLY A 62 -1.76 11.99 -3.75
N ILE A 63 -2.41 11.01 -4.40
CA ILE A 63 -3.20 11.25 -5.61
C ILE A 63 -4.69 11.37 -5.23
N PRO A 64 -5.33 12.54 -5.43
CA PRO A 64 -6.74 12.72 -5.10
C PRO A 64 -7.64 11.81 -5.95
N PHE A 65 -8.71 11.25 -5.38
CA PHE A 65 -9.69 10.50 -6.16
C PHE A 65 -10.45 11.38 -7.18
N LYS A 66 -10.62 12.67 -6.88
CA LYS A 66 -11.36 13.62 -7.72
C LYS A 66 -10.77 13.82 -9.12
N ILE A 67 -9.45 13.59 -9.28
CA ILE A 67 -8.78 13.75 -10.57
C ILE A 67 -8.78 12.46 -11.40
N LEU A 68 -9.31 11.36 -10.85
CA LEU A 68 -9.33 10.07 -11.52
C LEU A 68 -10.60 9.91 -12.36
N PRO A 69 -10.52 9.26 -13.53
CA PRO A 69 -11.69 8.99 -14.34
C PRO A 69 -12.65 8.07 -13.58
N LYS A 70 -13.97 8.38 -13.62
CA LYS A 70 -15.00 7.60 -12.91
C LYS A 70 -14.96 6.11 -13.24
N SER A 71 -14.66 5.77 -14.50
CA SER A 71 -14.54 4.39 -14.98
C SER A 71 -13.41 3.61 -14.30
N ALA A 72 -12.37 4.30 -13.81
CA ALA A 72 -11.25 3.66 -13.11
C ALA A 72 -11.54 3.39 -11.64
N LEU A 73 -12.54 4.04 -11.02
CA LEU A 73 -12.79 3.93 -9.58
C LEU A 73 -13.04 2.48 -9.13
N LYS A 74 -13.67 1.66 -9.98
CA LYS A 74 -13.91 0.23 -9.73
C LYS A 74 -12.65 -0.65 -9.80
N LYS A 75 -11.55 -0.12 -10.32
CA LYS A 75 -10.27 -0.81 -10.49
C LYS A 75 -9.20 -0.32 -9.52
N ILE A 76 -9.53 0.57 -8.59
CA ILE A 76 -8.57 1.14 -7.65
C ILE A 76 -8.50 0.28 -6.40
N THR A 77 -7.27 0.01 -5.97
CA THR A 77 -6.97 -0.43 -4.62
C THR A 77 -5.87 0.44 -4.03
N THR A 78 -5.60 0.29 -2.73
CA THR A 78 -4.51 0.98 -2.05
C THR A 78 -3.55 0.00 -1.39
N GLN A 79 -2.35 0.50 -1.07
CA GLN A 79 -1.37 -0.26 -0.31
C GLN A 79 -1.96 -0.79 1.01
N THR A 80 -2.73 0.06 1.71
CA THR A 80 -3.38 -0.24 2.98
C THR A 80 -4.46 -1.31 2.85
N GLU A 81 -5.26 -1.26 1.79
CA GLU A 81 -6.31 -2.26 1.54
C GLU A 81 -5.70 -3.64 1.28
N ILE A 82 -4.69 -3.72 0.39
CA ILE A 82 -3.92 -4.96 0.17
C ILE A 82 -3.33 -5.46 1.51
N PHE A 83 -2.84 -4.57 2.36
CA PHE A 83 -2.30 -4.97 3.66
C PHE A 83 -3.38 -5.54 4.59
N PHE A 84 -4.52 -4.87 4.75
CA PHE A 84 -5.61 -5.34 5.61
C PHE A 84 -6.17 -6.68 5.19
N ASP A 85 -6.31 -6.92 3.88
CA ASP A 85 -6.86 -8.17 3.37
C ASP A 85 -5.94 -9.37 3.54
N ASN A 86 -4.64 -9.15 3.77
CA ASN A 86 -3.62 -10.20 3.73
C ASN A 86 -2.78 -10.28 5.01
N CYS A 87 -2.88 -9.34 5.94
CA CYS A 87 -2.16 -9.39 7.21
C CYS A 87 -2.75 -10.49 8.12
N PRO A 88 -1.97 -11.51 8.49
CA PRO A 88 -2.46 -12.61 9.33
C PRO A 88 -2.55 -12.26 10.83
N GLY A 89 -1.87 -11.21 11.28
CA GLY A 89 -1.85 -10.80 12.69
C GLY A 89 -2.83 -9.67 13.01
N LYS A 90 -3.05 -9.42 14.31
CA LYS A 90 -3.94 -8.35 14.78
C LYS A 90 -3.47 -6.96 14.34
N ILE A 91 -4.39 -6.19 13.74
CA ILE A 91 -4.13 -4.82 13.29
C ILE A 91 -4.72 -3.81 14.28
N ILE A 92 -3.90 -2.84 14.70
CA ILE A 92 -4.33 -1.66 15.46
C ILE A 92 -4.16 -0.43 14.56
N GLY A 93 -5.27 0.15 14.11
CA GLY A 93 -5.27 1.34 13.25
C GLY A 93 -5.37 2.64 14.06
N ILE A 94 -4.49 3.61 13.76
CA ILE A 94 -4.49 4.93 14.41
C ILE A 94 -4.71 6.00 13.33
N THR A 95 -5.78 6.79 13.48
CA THR A 95 -6.13 7.91 12.59
C THR A 95 -6.45 9.18 13.39
N GLY A 96 -6.63 10.32 12.70
CA GLY A 96 -6.91 11.63 13.30
C GLY A 96 -6.07 12.76 12.71
N THR A 97 -6.35 14.02 13.03
CA THR A 97 -5.62 15.16 12.44
C THR A 97 -4.26 15.37 13.12
N LYS A 98 -4.20 15.27 14.44
CA LYS A 98 -2.98 15.44 15.26
C LYS A 98 -2.80 14.25 16.21
N GLY A 99 -1.61 14.09 16.80
CA GLY A 99 -1.35 13.06 17.83
C GLY A 99 -1.11 11.63 17.32
N LYS A 100 -1.55 11.27 16.10
CA LYS A 100 -1.39 9.93 15.50
C LYS A 100 -0.01 9.29 15.75
N SER A 101 1.06 10.04 15.45
CA SER A 101 2.41 9.49 15.50
C SER A 101 2.91 9.22 16.90
N THR A 102 2.60 10.12 17.82
CA THR A 102 2.91 9.97 19.23
C THR A 102 2.12 8.80 19.81
N THR A 103 0.82 8.74 19.56
CA THR A 103 -0.05 7.65 20.03
C THR A 103 0.38 6.29 19.51
N ALA A 104 0.64 6.16 18.20
CA ALA A 104 1.10 4.90 17.62
C ALA A 104 2.46 4.46 18.20
N SER A 105 3.38 5.41 18.43
CA SER A 105 4.67 5.13 19.04
C SER A 105 4.55 4.71 20.51
N LEU A 106 3.64 5.32 21.26
CA LEU A 106 3.38 4.99 22.66
C LEU A 106 2.81 3.58 22.79
N ILE A 107 1.78 3.25 22.00
CA ILE A 107 1.18 1.91 21.95
C ILE A 107 2.26 0.85 21.63
N TYR A 108 3.06 1.09 20.59
CA TYR A 108 4.16 0.20 20.22
C TYR A 108 5.16 -0.03 21.37
N LYS A 109 5.59 1.04 22.06
CA LYS A 109 6.53 0.94 23.18
C LYS A 109 5.95 0.17 24.36
N ILE A 110 4.69 0.40 24.71
CA ILE A 110 4.00 -0.31 25.80
C ILE A 110 3.91 -1.80 25.49
N LEU A 111 3.38 -2.16 24.32
CA LEU A 111 3.22 -3.56 23.90
C LEU A 111 4.58 -4.28 23.82
N LYS A 112 5.58 -3.63 23.23
CA LYS A 112 6.94 -4.19 23.14
C LYS A 112 7.57 -4.42 24.50
N LYS A 113 7.41 -3.47 25.43
CA LYS A 113 7.92 -3.60 26.82
C LYS A 113 7.18 -4.72 27.57
N GLY A 114 5.91 -4.96 27.25
CA GLY A 114 5.14 -6.10 27.75
C GLY A 114 5.46 -7.45 27.10
N GLY A 115 6.50 -7.55 26.26
CA GLY A 115 6.92 -8.80 25.63
C GLY A 115 6.09 -9.20 24.40
N VAL A 116 5.13 -8.38 23.96
CA VAL A 116 4.33 -8.66 22.77
C VAL A 116 5.17 -8.43 21.51
N LYS A 117 5.14 -9.38 20.58
CA LYS A 117 5.73 -9.21 19.25
C LYS A 117 4.89 -8.22 18.44
N VAL A 118 5.29 -6.96 18.48
CA VAL A 118 4.57 -5.85 17.84
C VAL A 118 5.45 -5.16 16.79
N HIS A 119 4.83 -4.65 15.73
CA HIS A 119 5.50 -3.92 14.66
C HIS A 119 4.80 -2.58 14.40
N LEU A 120 5.59 -1.51 14.25
CA LEU A 120 5.09 -0.19 13.88
C LEU A 120 5.26 0.00 12.36
N VAL A 121 4.14 0.16 11.66
CA VAL A 121 4.08 0.25 10.19
C VAL A 121 3.15 1.38 9.74
N GLY A 122 3.25 1.77 8.47
CA GLY A 122 2.36 2.74 7.83
C GLY A 122 3.05 4.06 7.54
N ASN A 123 2.37 5.17 7.83
CA ASN A 123 2.90 6.52 7.58
C ASN A 123 4.12 6.86 8.46
N ILE A 124 4.37 6.05 9.50
CA ILE A 124 5.51 6.15 10.41
C ILE A 124 6.27 4.83 10.35
N GLY A 125 7.60 4.90 10.35
CA GLY A 125 8.42 3.72 10.20
C GLY A 125 8.43 3.24 8.75
N LYS A 126 8.21 1.95 8.51
CA LYS A 126 8.25 1.35 7.17
C LYS A 126 6.85 1.29 6.53
N PRO A 127 6.73 1.42 5.20
CA PRO A 127 5.47 1.21 4.50
C PRO A 127 4.91 -0.19 4.77
N VAL A 128 3.58 -0.32 4.73
CA VAL A 128 2.88 -1.51 5.25
C VAL A 128 3.20 -2.80 4.49
N LEU A 129 3.38 -2.76 3.16
CA LEU A 129 3.60 -4.00 2.38
C LEU A 129 4.99 -4.59 2.60
N SER A 130 6.00 -3.78 2.93
CA SER A 130 7.32 -4.30 3.32
C SER A 130 7.24 -5.27 4.51
N PHE A 131 6.25 -5.08 5.39
CA PHE A 131 6.06 -5.91 6.57
C PHE A 131 5.28 -7.21 6.28
N LEU A 132 4.44 -7.23 5.24
CA LEU A 132 3.52 -8.34 4.99
C LEU A 132 4.23 -9.70 4.85
N PHE A 133 5.44 -9.73 4.30
CA PHE A 133 6.25 -10.96 4.20
C PHE A 133 6.77 -11.50 5.54
N ASN A 134 6.87 -10.64 6.55
CA ASN A 134 7.38 -10.98 7.88
C ASN A 134 6.25 -11.17 8.90
N ALA A 135 5.01 -10.87 8.51
CA ALA A 135 3.85 -11.04 9.34
C ALA A 135 3.61 -12.54 9.58
N LYS A 136 3.46 -12.91 10.84
CA LYS A 136 3.08 -14.26 11.26
C LYS A 136 1.72 -14.17 11.95
N PRO A 137 0.91 -15.25 11.93
CA PRO A 137 -0.22 -15.37 12.84
C PRO A 137 0.24 -15.16 14.29
N ASP A 138 -0.67 -14.65 15.12
CA ASP A 138 -0.46 -14.51 16.56
C ASP A 138 -0.31 -15.88 17.24
#